data_AF-A0A2W4P1M1-F1
#
_entry.id   AF-A0A2W4P1M1-F1
#
_cell.length_a   1.000
_cell.length_b   1.000
_cell.length_c   1.000
_cell.angle_alpha   90.00
_cell.angle_beta   90.00
_cell.angle_gamma   90.00
#
_symmetry.space_group_name_H-M   'P 1'
#
loop_
_entity.id
_entity.type
_entity.pdbx_description
1 polymer ?
#
loop_
_entity_poly.entity_id
_entity_poly.type
_entity_poly.pdbx_seq_one_letter_code
_entity_poly.pdbx_strand_id
1 'polypeptide(L)'
;NIHVGARALGASALVTLRHGGLGIATARLREAAVRKGLIAAETAALLTDQEALELVFMPGFSTAQLITDISGRGVGMDVVRTNIVELGGQVQIESQPGAGTTITLVLPLTLVTTRVVLVEVGEHLFGVPASGCQGTLWVRPSQIKTVEGRAMLDYGGVLAPVARLDALLDLGEPAALSERRHPALVVGSSRRPVAVVVERMLDEREVVVKPLGPLFERQRRYSGAIQLGDGRLALLLNPIALAQFAHGAAVAAPTVRQEPQRRHRLLVTDDSFATRELIRSILASAGYDVTTAVDGLDALDKLQAAPYDLVVSDVEMPRVDGFTLTSRIRSELGKPDLPVIIMTSLASEQHRRRGLEVGAQAYIVKSQFNQGNLLQTIRQLLGT
;
A
#
# COMPACT_ATOMS: atom_id res chain seq x y z
N ASN A 1 24.84 -34.05 4.99
CA ASN A 1 23.86 -34.68 4.08
C ASN A 1 22.59 -33.85 3.97
N ILE A 2 22.63 -32.80 3.13
CA ILE A 2 21.44 -32.03 2.75
C ILE A 2 21.12 -32.41 1.30
N HIS A 3 19.88 -32.80 1.04
CA HIS A 3 19.37 -33.11 -0.28
C HIS A 3 18.29 -32.08 -0.64
N VAL A 4 18.42 -31.49 -1.82
CA VAL A 4 17.40 -30.58 -2.38
C VAL A 4 16.88 -31.22 -3.65
N GLY A 5 15.56 -31.34 -3.75
CA GLY A 5 14.87 -31.85 -4.92
C GLY A 5 13.77 -30.89 -5.34
N ALA A 6 13.50 -30.82 -6.64
CA ALA A 6 12.37 -30.09 -7.18
C ALA A 6 11.70 -30.96 -8.25
N ARG A 7 10.36 -31.01 -8.24
CA ARG A 7 9.59 -31.70 -9.27
C ARG A 7 8.27 -30.98 -9.53
N ALA A 8 7.77 -31.05 -10.76
CA ALA A 8 6.40 -30.67 -11.05
C ALA A 8 5.44 -31.78 -10.60
N LEU A 9 4.32 -31.39 -9.99
CA LEU A 9 3.20 -32.24 -9.61
C LEU A 9 1.91 -31.53 -10.04
N GLY A 10 1.41 -31.86 -11.23
CA GLY A 10 0.25 -31.18 -11.81
C GLY A 10 0.54 -29.69 -12.07
N ALA A 11 -0.32 -28.82 -11.52
CA ALA A 11 -0.18 -27.36 -11.61
C ALA A 11 0.72 -26.75 -10.52
N SER A 12 1.51 -27.56 -9.81
CA SER A 12 2.37 -27.10 -8.72
C SER A 12 3.80 -27.61 -8.84
N ALA A 13 4.77 -26.82 -8.41
CA ALA A 13 6.15 -27.20 -8.17
C ALA A 13 6.27 -27.65 -6.71
N LEU A 14 6.78 -28.85 -6.49
CA LEU A 14 7.15 -29.38 -5.20
C LEU A 14 8.66 -29.25 -5.02
N VAL A 15 9.10 -28.44 -4.06
CA VAL A 15 10.51 -28.30 -3.68
C VAL A 15 10.70 -28.95 -2.31
N THR A 16 11.56 -29.97 -2.25
CA THR A 16 11.82 -30.74 -1.02
C THR A 16 13.25 -30.51 -0.56
N LEU A 17 13.43 -30.09 0.70
CA LEU A 17 14.72 -29.97 1.37
C LEU A 17 14.78 -31.02 2.48
N ARG A 18 15.69 -31.99 2.37
CA ARG A 18 15.85 -33.08 3.34
C ARG A 18 17.22 -33.05 3.98
N HIS A 19 17.26 -33.16 5.30
CA HIS A 19 18.49 -33.26 6.08
C HIS A 19 18.45 -34.49 6.99
N GLY A 20 19.43 -35.37 6.86
CA GLY A 20 19.54 -36.62 7.64
C GLY A 20 20.11 -36.43 9.06
N GLY A 21 19.78 -35.33 9.72
CA GLY A 21 20.27 -35.02 11.07
C GLY A 21 19.45 -35.66 12.19
N LEU A 22 19.63 -35.18 13.43
CA LEU A 22 18.92 -35.66 14.63
C LEU A 22 17.41 -35.36 14.63
N GLY A 23 16.90 -34.64 13.62
CA GLY A 23 15.52 -34.16 13.59
C GLY A 23 15.27 -33.03 14.60
N ILE A 24 14.02 -32.60 14.68
CA ILE A 24 13.58 -31.51 15.56
C ILE A 24 12.97 -32.10 16.82
N ALA A 25 13.49 -31.69 17.98
CA ALA A 25 12.95 -32.08 19.28
C ALA A 25 11.69 -31.26 19.61
N THR A 26 10.50 -31.81 19.33
CA THR A 26 9.20 -31.14 19.54
C THR A 26 8.96 -30.72 20.99
N ALA A 27 9.44 -31.51 21.97
CA ALA A 27 9.43 -31.12 23.39
C ALA A 27 10.16 -29.80 23.64
N ARG A 28 11.34 -29.61 23.04
CA ARG A 28 12.11 -28.37 23.15
C ARG A 28 11.42 -27.20 22.45
N LEU A 29 10.69 -27.46 21.37
CA LEU A 29 9.89 -26.42 20.70
C LEU A 29 8.75 -25.92 21.60
N ARG A 30 8.01 -26.83 22.23
CA ARG A 30 6.94 -26.49 23.20
C ARG A 30 7.50 -25.65 24.35
N GLU A 31 8.58 -26.11 24.98
CA GLU A 31 9.24 -25.38 26.07
C GLU A 31 9.76 -24.00 25.64
N ALA A 32 10.29 -23.89 24.41
CA ALA A 32 10.74 -22.61 23.87
C ALA A 32 9.57 -21.65 23.60
N ALA A 33 8.45 -22.14 23.07
CA ALA A 33 7.26 -21.33 22.83
C ALA A 33 6.68 -20.76 24.14
N VAL A 34 6.61 -21.58 25.19
CA VAL A 34 6.13 -21.17 26.51
C VAL A 34 7.08 -20.15 27.15
N ARG A 35 8.39 -20.41 27.16
CA ARG A 35 9.38 -19.46 27.70
C ARG A 35 9.38 -18.11 27.00
N LYS A 36 9.05 -18.10 25.70
CA LYS A 36 8.92 -16.88 24.90
C LYS A 36 7.56 -16.19 25.06
N GLY A 37 6.64 -16.76 25.82
CA GLY A 37 5.28 -16.23 26.01
C GLY A 37 4.41 -16.29 24.75
N LEU A 38 4.76 -17.15 23.78
CA LEU A 38 4.01 -17.29 22.51
C LEU A 38 2.73 -18.11 22.70
N ILE A 39 2.75 -19.07 23.63
CA ILE A 39 1.61 -19.91 24.01
C ILE A 39 1.63 -20.18 25.52
N ALA A 40 0.46 -20.46 26.11
CA ALA A 40 0.35 -20.87 27.51
C ALA A 40 0.86 -22.31 27.71
N ALA A 41 1.33 -22.63 28.92
CA ALA A 41 1.89 -23.95 29.25
C ALA A 41 0.85 -25.06 29.10
N GLU A 42 -0.40 -24.79 29.48
CA GLU A 42 -1.53 -25.71 29.38
C GLU A 42 -1.83 -26.03 27.91
N THR A 43 -1.78 -25.01 27.05
CA THR A 43 -1.96 -25.16 25.60
C THR A 43 -0.80 -25.97 25.00
N ALA A 44 0.44 -25.69 25.39
CA ALA A 44 1.61 -26.38 24.88
C ALA A 44 1.60 -27.89 25.19
N ALA A 45 1.09 -28.28 26.36
CA ALA A 45 0.99 -29.68 26.78
C ALA A 45 -0.03 -30.49 25.96
N LEU A 46 -1.01 -29.83 25.34
CA LEU A 46 -2.05 -30.47 24.54
C LEU A 46 -1.66 -30.66 23.06
N LEU A 47 -0.59 -30.02 22.60
CA LEU A 47 -0.17 -30.09 21.19
C LEU A 47 0.38 -31.47 20.84
N THR A 48 -0.09 -32.02 19.73
CA THR A 48 0.55 -33.16 19.05
C THR A 48 1.94 -32.79 18.53
N ASP A 49 2.77 -33.78 18.19
CA ASP A 49 4.11 -33.51 17.67
C ASP A 49 4.08 -32.74 16.34
N GLN A 50 3.08 -32.99 15.49
CA GLN A 50 2.90 -32.24 14.24
C GLN A 50 2.55 -30.78 14.52
N GLU A 51 1.63 -30.51 15.45
CA GLU A 51 1.29 -29.14 15.85
C GLU A 51 2.46 -28.44 16.56
N ALA A 52 3.28 -29.18 17.29
CA ALA A 52 4.49 -28.64 17.90
C ALA A 52 5.53 -28.22 16.85
N LEU A 53 5.65 -28.93 15.72
CA LEU A 53 6.51 -28.52 14.62
C LEU A 53 6.04 -27.22 13.95
N GLU A 54 4.73 -26.98 13.89
CA GLU A 54 4.14 -25.75 13.35
C GLU A 54 4.56 -24.49 14.12
N LEU A 55 4.93 -24.62 15.40
CA LEU A 55 5.44 -23.52 16.22
C LEU A 55 6.68 -22.85 15.61
N VAL A 56 7.48 -23.59 14.83
CA VAL A 56 8.68 -23.07 14.15
C VAL A 56 8.34 -21.90 13.21
N PHE A 57 7.11 -21.86 12.69
CA PHE A 57 6.64 -20.82 11.79
C PHE A 57 5.93 -19.65 12.51
N MET A 58 5.79 -19.70 13.84
CA MET A 58 5.19 -18.60 14.58
C MET A 58 6.10 -17.35 14.54
N PRO A 59 5.53 -16.15 14.32
CA PRO A 59 6.27 -14.91 14.45
C PRO A 59 6.97 -14.82 15.81
N GLY A 60 8.26 -14.49 15.82
CA GLY A 60 9.05 -14.39 17.06
C GLY A 60 9.57 -15.72 17.62
N PHE A 61 9.25 -16.86 16.99
CA PHE A 61 9.78 -18.16 17.40
C PHE A 61 11.27 -18.33 17.06
N SER A 62 11.72 -17.86 15.90
CA SER A 62 13.12 -17.96 15.47
C SER A 62 14.11 -17.23 16.43
N THR A 63 15.33 -17.76 16.58
CA THR A 63 16.34 -17.36 17.58
C THR A 63 17.67 -16.87 16.99
N ALA A 64 17.74 -16.44 15.72
CA ALA A 64 19.02 -16.09 15.10
C ALA A 64 19.64 -14.79 15.67
N GLN A 65 20.52 -14.93 16.66
CA GLN A 65 21.61 -13.99 17.01
C GLN A 65 22.95 -14.61 16.56
N LEU A 66 23.40 -14.34 15.32
CA LEU A 66 24.79 -14.44 14.87
C LEU A 66 24.92 -13.80 13.48
N ILE A 67 25.81 -12.82 13.38
CA ILE A 67 26.09 -11.97 12.21
C ILE A 67 27.28 -12.56 11.45
N THR A 68 27.18 -12.73 10.13
CA THR A 68 28.33 -12.93 9.23
C THR A 68 28.13 -12.22 7.89
N ASP A 69 29.26 -11.94 7.21
CA ASP A 69 29.52 -10.84 6.28
C ASP A 69 28.87 -10.90 4.87
N ILE A 70 27.88 -11.76 4.65
CA ILE A 70 27.13 -11.81 3.38
C ILE A 70 25.63 -11.85 3.71
N SER A 71 25.00 -10.67 3.70
CA SER A 71 23.55 -10.43 3.76
C SER A 71 22.82 -10.40 5.12
N GLY A 72 23.51 -10.50 6.25
CA GLY A 72 23.08 -9.83 7.50
C GLY A 72 21.70 -10.14 8.10
N ARG A 73 21.03 -11.26 7.76
CA ARG A 73 19.86 -11.77 8.50
C ARG A 73 19.84 -13.29 8.51
N GLY A 74 19.58 -13.87 9.68
CA GLY A 74 19.00 -15.21 9.76
C GLY A 74 17.55 -15.12 9.28
N VAL A 75 17.20 -15.83 8.21
CA VAL A 75 15.81 -15.89 7.74
C VAL A 75 15.05 -16.79 8.71
N GLY A 76 14.17 -16.21 9.51
CA GLY A 76 13.25 -16.97 10.35
C GLY A 76 12.29 -17.78 9.49
N MET A 77 11.88 -18.94 9.99
CA MET A 77 10.94 -19.81 9.27
C MET A 77 9.56 -19.16 9.11
N ASP A 78 9.19 -18.21 9.96
CA ASP A 78 8.03 -17.32 9.81
C ASP A 78 8.11 -16.47 8.53
N VAL A 79 9.28 -15.92 8.21
CA VAL A 79 9.52 -15.20 6.95
C VAL A 79 9.44 -16.14 5.76
N VAL A 80 10.00 -17.36 5.87
CA VAL A 80 9.88 -18.38 4.83
C VAL A 80 8.41 -18.71 4.54
N ARG A 81 7.60 -18.96 5.58
CA ARG A 81 6.16 -19.22 5.42
C ARG A 81 5.45 -18.04 4.77
N THR A 82 5.73 -16.83 5.23
CA THR A 82 5.11 -15.61 4.68
C THR A 82 5.38 -15.50 3.18
N ASN A 83 6.64 -15.60 2.76
CA ASN A 83 7.02 -15.49 1.34
C ASN A 83 6.38 -16.60 0.48
N ILE A 84 6.27 -17.82 1.01
CA ILE A 84 5.67 -18.94 0.28
C ILE A 84 4.16 -18.76 0.14
N VAL A 85 3.48 -18.27 1.18
CA VAL A 85 2.03 -17.97 1.14
C VAL A 85 1.73 -16.81 0.20
N GLU A 86 2.58 -15.77 0.16
CA GLU A 86 2.44 -14.65 -0.80
C GLU A 86 2.52 -15.11 -2.26
N LEU A 87 3.29 -16.16 -2.54
CA LEU A 87 3.35 -16.81 -3.85
C LEU A 87 2.14 -17.72 -4.14
N GLY A 88 1.13 -17.75 -3.26
CA GLY A 88 -0.01 -18.66 -3.34
C GLY A 88 0.37 -20.13 -3.05
N GLY A 89 1.53 -20.35 -2.43
CA GLY A 89 2.05 -21.65 -2.08
C GLY A 89 1.80 -22.06 -0.63
N GLN A 90 2.35 -23.20 -0.26
CA GLN A 90 2.29 -23.77 1.08
C GLN A 90 3.65 -24.34 1.48
N VAL A 91 3.95 -24.31 2.78
CA VAL A 91 5.15 -24.95 3.34
C VAL A 91 4.72 -25.94 4.41
N GLN A 92 5.31 -27.12 4.37
CA GLN A 92 5.13 -28.19 5.34
C GLN A 92 6.48 -28.61 5.90
N ILE A 93 6.48 -29.03 7.15
CA ILE A 93 7.64 -29.61 7.81
C ILE A 93 7.29 -30.96 8.39
N GLU A 94 8.16 -31.93 8.17
CA GLU A 94 8.09 -33.26 8.75
C GLU A 94 9.43 -33.54 9.40
N SER A 95 9.42 -33.97 10.65
CA SER A 95 10.66 -34.34 11.33
C SER A 95 10.41 -35.46 12.32
N GLN A 96 11.34 -36.41 12.34
CA GLN A 96 11.36 -37.49 13.31
C GLN A 96 12.72 -37.48 14.02
N PRO A 97 12.75 -37.55 15.36
CA PRO A 97 13.99 -37.67 16.11
C PRO A 97 14.86 -38.82 15.60
N GLY A 98 16.12 -38.54 15.29
CA GLY A 98 17.09 -39.52 14.78
C GLY A 98 16.94 -39.90 13.30
N ALA A 99 15.85 -39.51 12.61
CA ALA A 99 15.61 -39.81 11.19
C ALA A 99 15.69 -38.58 10.27
N GLY A 100 15.81 -37.38 10.86
CA GLY A 100 16.04 -36.14 10.14
C GLY A 100 14.82 -35.24 10.00
N THR A 101 14.94 -34.28 9.09
CA THR A 101 13.92 -33.26 8.82
C THR A 101 13.75 -33.11 7.32
N THR A 102 12.50 -33.04 6.88
CA THR A 102 12.10 -32.73 5.51
C THR A 102 11.22 -31.49 5.53
N ILE A 103 11.58 -30.49 4.73
CA ILE A 103 10.76 -29.31 4.47
C ILE A 103 10.25 -29.43 3.03
N THR A 104 8.95 -29.27 2.85
CA THR A 104 8.29 -29.38 1.56
C THR A 104 7.61 -28.06 1.24
N LEU A 105 7.99 -27.44 0.12
CA LEU A 105 7.37 -26.25 -0.43
C LEU A 105 6.50 -26.67 -1.62
N VAL A 106 5.24 -26.29 -1.60
CA VAL A 106 4.31 -26.46 -2.71
C VAL A 106 4.04 -25.07 -3.29
N LEU A 107 4.44 -24.84 -4.53
CA LEU A 107 4.27 -23.55 -5.22
C LEU A 107 3.40 -23.76 -6.46
N PRO A 108 2.44 -22.89 -6.79
CA PRO A 108 1.74 -22.97 -8.06
C PRO A 108 2.73 -22.71 -9.23
N LEU A 109 2.62 -23.50 -10.31
CA LEU A 109 3.38 -23.32 -11.55
C LEU A 109 2.80 -22.24 -12.45
N THR A 110 1.50 -21.97 -12.30
CA THR A 110 0.79 -20.91 -13.00
C THR A 110 0.80 -19.64 -12.15
N LEU A 111 0.92 -18.50 -12.82
CA LEU A 111 0.77 -17.20 -12.20
C LEU A 111 -0.64 -17.11 -11.59
N VAL A 112 -0.73 -16.81 -10.29
CA VAL A 112 -2.03 -16.71 -9.60
C VAL A 112 -2.76 -15.46 -10.12
N THR A 113 -3.84 -15.68 -10.85
CA THR A 113 -4.75 -14.61 -11.28
C THR A 113 -5.84 -14.40 -10.25
N THR A 114 -6.28 -13.16 -10.09
CA THR A 114 -7.41 -12.78 -9.24
C THR A 114 -8.48 -12.15 -10.11
N ARG A 115 -9.75 -12.54 -9.90
CA ARG A 115 -10.89 -11.85 -10.52
C ARG A 115 -11.15 -10.54 -9.80
N VAL A 116 -11.16 -9.45 -10.55
CA VAL A 116 -11.35 -8.09 -10.04
C VAL A 116 -12.45 -7.38 -10.82
N VAL A 117 -13.27 -6.60 -10.12
CA VAL A 117 -14.18 -5.64 -10.73
C VAL A 117 -13.41 -4.33 -10.93
N LEU A 118 -13.34 -3.86 -12.17
CA LEU A 118 -12.68 -2.60 -12.51
C LEU A 118 -13.63 -1.42 -12.34
N VAL A 119 -13.16 -0.40 -11.63
CA VAL A 119 -13.91 0.83 -11.35
C VAL A 119 -13.07 2.06 -11.62
N GLU A 120 -13.70 3.13 -12.09
CA GLU A 120 -13.08 4.42 -12.35
C GLU A 120 -13.57 5.47 -11.34
N VAL A 121 -12.64 6.32 -10.92
CA VAL A 121 -12.88 7.51 -10.09
C VAL A 121 -11.97 8.63 -10.60
N GLY A 122 -12.56 9.64 -11.25
CA GLY A 122 -11.82 10.64 -12.01
C GLY A 122 -11.00 9.99 -13.11
N GLU A 123 -9.70 10.30 -13.16
CA GLU A 123 -8.75 9.71 -14.13
C GLU A 123 -8.14 8.39 -13.63
N HIS A 124 -8.51 7.92 -12.44
CA HIS A 124 -7.88 6.77 -11.80
C HIS A 124 -8.69 5.50 -12.01
N LEU A 125 -7.99 4.42 -12.37
CA LEU A 125 -8.54 3.08 -12.47
C LEU A 125 -8.13 2.24 -11.27
N PHE A 126 -9.10 1.53 -10.69
CA PHE A 126 -8.91 0.64 -9.56
C PHE A 126 -9.50 -0.74 -9.85
N GLY A 127 -8.89 -1.78 -9.26
CA GLY A 127 -9.48 -3.11 -9.18
C GLY A 127 -10.00 -3.37 -7.78
N VAL A 128 -11.16 -4.03 -7.67
CA VAL A 128 -11.68 -4.54 -6.40
C VAL A 128 -11.82 -6.05 -6.51
N PRO A 129 -11.19 -6.86 -5.65
CA PRO A 129 -11.36 -8.31 -5.68
C PRO A 129 -12.83 -8.71 -5.66
N ALA A 130 -13.27 -9.47 -6.66
CA ALA A 130 -14.66 -9.92 -6.77
C ALA A 130 -15.08 -10.75 -5.54
N SER A 131 -14.12 -11.49 -4.94
CA SER A 131 -14.33 -12.25 -3.71
C SER A 131 -14.66 -11.41 -2.48
N GLY A 132 -14.32 -10.12 -2.47
CA GLY A 132 -14.68 -9.18 -1.40
C GLY A 132 -15.92 -8.34 -1.71
N CYS A 133 -16.57 -8.58 -2.85
CA CYS A 133 -17.80 -7.93 -3.28
C CYS A 133 -18.97 -8.89 -3.11
N GLN A 134 -20.00 -8.49 -2.35
CA GLN A 134 -21.26 -9.23 -2.28
C GLN A 134 -22.11 -9.06 -3.55
N GLY A 135 -21.85 -8.00 -4.30
CA GLY A 135 -22.54 -7.71 -5.55
C GLY A 135 -22.36 -6.25 -5.96
N THR A 136 -23.12 -5.87 -6.98
CA THR A 136 -23.17 -4.51 -7.52
C THR A 136 -24.62 -4.03 -7.53
N LEU A 137 -24.84 -2.74 -7.36
CA LEU A 137 -26.18 -2.15 -7.42
C LEU A 137 -26.14 -0.72 -7.97
N TRP A 138 -27.30 -0.22 -8.36
CA TRP A 138 -27.49 1.18 -8.73
C TRP A 138 -28.06 1.95 -7.54
N VAL A 139 -27.37 2.99 -7.11
CA VAL A 139 -27.82 3.91 -6.05
C VAL A 139 -28.41 5.16 -6.69
N ARG A 140 -29.64 5.52 -6.33
CA ARG A 140 -30.18 6.86 -6.56
C ARG A 140 -30.08 7.68 -5.28
N PRO A 141 -29.78 9.00 -5.34
CA PRO A 141 -29.78 9.86 -4.16
C PRO A 141 -31.08 9.79 -3.34
N SER A 142 -32.23 9.64 -4.00
CA SER A 142 -33.55 9.49 -3.34
C SER A 142 -33.71 8.23 -2.50
N GLN A 143 -32.86 7.22 -2.69
CA GLN A 143 -32.84 6.00 -1.87
C GLN A 143 -31.95 6.13 -0.63
N ILE A 144 -31.11 7.17 -0.59
CA ILE A 144 -30.20 7.43 0.51
C ILE A 144 -30.95 8.19 1.61
N LYS A 145 -30.96 7.63 2.80
CA LYS A 145 -31.50 8.25 4.01
C LYS A 145 -30.37 8.68 4.92
N THR A 146 -30.51 9.83 5.56
CA THR A 146 -29.56 10.26 6.58
C THR A 146 -30.01 9.75 7.94
N VAL A 147 -29.19 8.94 8.60
CA VAL A 147 -29.42 8.41 9.96
C VAL A 147 -28.23 8.80 10.82
N GLU A 148 -28.44 9.55 11.90
CA GLU A 148 -27.36 10.07 12.77
C GLU A 148 -26.25 10.81 11.99
N GLY A 149 -26.63 11.57 10.96
CA GLY A 149 -25.69 12.29 10.09
C GLY A 149 -24.94 11.43 9.06
N ARG A 150 -25.26 10.13 8.95
CA ARG A 150 -24.64 9.20 8.01
C ARG A 150 -25.57 8.85 6.86
N ALA A 151 -25.04 8.81 5.65
CA ALA A 151 -25.76 8.35 4.48
C ALA A 151 -25.95 6.82 4.53
N MET A 152 -27.19 6.37 4.52
CA MET A 152 -27.58 4.96 4.64
C MET A 152 -28.53 4.55 3.51
N LEU A 153 -28.43 3.31 3.05
CA LEU A 153 -29.27 2.68 2.03
C LEU A 153 -29.88 1.41 2.63
N ASP A 154 -31.15 1.12 2.32
CA ASP A 154 -31.71 -0.21 2.59
C ASP A 154 -31.20 -1.21 1.55
N TYR A 155 -30.43 -2.20 2.02
CA TYR A 155 -29.93 -3.31 1.23
C TYR A 155 -30.44 -4.62 1.82
N GLY A 156 -31.51 -5.15 1.24
CA GLY A 156 -32.08 -6.44 1.65
C GLY A 156 -32.61 -6.46 3.08
N GLY A 157 -33.14 -5.34 3.57
CA GLY A 157 -33.64 -5.19 4.94
C GLY A 157 -32.55 -4.81 5.96
N VAL A 158 -31.30 -4.64 5.52
CA VAL A 158 -30.19 -4.17 6.34
C VAL A 158 -29.81 -2.75 5.91
N LEU A 159 -29.71 -1.83 6.87
CA LEU A 159 -29.21 -0.49 6.61
C LEU A 159 -27.69 -0.53 6.38
N ALA A 160 -27.30 -0.30 5.13
CA ALA A 160 -25.91 -0.25 4.68
C ALA A 160 -25.42 1.21 4.62
N PRO A 161 -24.27 1.55 5.20
CA PRO A 161 -23.63 2.84 4.95
C PRO A 161 -23.34 3.02 3.47
N VAL A 162 -23.58 4.23 2.97
CA VAL A 162 -23.24 4.65 1.61
C VAL A 162 -22.02 5.55 1.70
N ALA A 163 -20.93 5.12 1.08
CA ALA A 163 -19.69 5.88 1.00
C ALA A 163 -19.28 6.02 -0.46
N ARG A 164 -18.74 7.18 -0.84
CA ARG A 164 -18.16 7.33 -2.18
C ARG A 164 -16.71 6.84 -2.17
N LEU A 165 -16.28 6.21 -3.26
CA LEU A 165 -14.94 5.67 -3.35
C LEU A 165 -13.86 6.76 -3.37
N ASP A 166 -14.10 7.90 -4.00
CA ASP A 166 -13.18 9.06 -3.94
C ASP A 166 -12.94 9.53 -2.49
N ALA A 167 -13.99 9.65 -1.69
CA ALA A 167 -13.90 10.02 -0.29
C ALA A 167 -13.18 8.95 0.55
N LEU A 168 -13.42 7.66 0.28
CA LEU A 168 -12.70 6.57 0.96
C LEU A 168 -11.22 6.49 0.59
N LEU A 169 -10.84 7.03 -0.57
CA LEU A 169 -9.47 7.04 -1.07
C LEU A 169 -8.78 8.41 -0.91
N ASP A 170 -9.47 9.42 -0.35
CA ASP A 170 -9.01 10.82 -0.25
C ASP A 170 -8.61 11.43 -1.61
N LEU A 171 -9.36 11.09 -2.67
CA LEU A 171 -9.15 11.55 -4.04
C LEU A 171 -9.97 12.82 -4.33
N GLY A 172 -9.53 13.98 -3.82
CA GLY A 172 -10.09 15.28 -4.19
C GLY A 172 -11.23 15.81 -3.29
N GLU A 173 -11.91 16.88 -3.74
CA GLU A 173 -13.07 17.43 -3.02
C GLU A 173 -14.24 16.44 -3.06
N PRO A 174 -14.91 16.15 -1.93
CA PRO A 174 -16.15 15.39 -1.95
C PRO A 174 -17.22 16.13 -2.76
N ALA A 175 -17.47 15.69 -4.00
CA ALA A 175 -18.59 16.22 -4.77
C ALA A 175 -19.92 15.63 -4.26
N ALA A 176 -21.02 16.37 -4.39
CA ALA A 176 -22.34 15.81 -4.16
C ALA A 176 -22.67 14.73 -5.22
N LEU A 177 -23.41 13.70 -4.83
CA LEU A 177 -23.98 12.77 -5.81
C LEU A 177 -25.00 13.54 -6.65
N SER A 178 -24.86 13.49 -7.97
CA SER A 178 -25.87 14.05 -8.88
C SER A 178 -27.17 13.24 -8.79
N GLU A 179 -28.31 13.84 -9.16
CA GLU A 179 -29.66 13.21 -9.18
C GLU A 179 -29.77 11.93 -10.03
N ARG A 180 -28.73 11.59 -10.79
CA ARG A 180 -28.68 10.38 -11.60
C ARG A 180 -28.42 9.14 -10.72
N ARG A 181 -28.69 7.96 -11.27
CA ARG A 181 -28.25 6.70 -10.65
C ARG A 181 -26.73 6.56 -10.80
N HIS A 182 -26.07 6.12 -9.74
CA HIS A 182 -24.63 5.85 -9.70
C HIS A 182 -24.38 4.36 -9.43
N PRO A 183 -23.39 3.74 -10.07
CA PRO A 183 -23.02 2.36 -9.76
C PRO A 183 -22.37 2.28 -8.38
N ALA A 184 -22.62 1.19 -7.66
CA ALA A 184 -21.99 0.93 -6.37
C ALA A 184 -21.59 -0.54 -6.22
N LEU A 185 -20.47 -0.76 -5.55
CA LEU A 185 -20.03 -2.07 -5.07
C LEU A 185 -20.56 -2.30 -3.66
N VAL A 186 -21.08 -3.49 -3.38
CA VAL A 186 -21.42 -3.89 -2.01
C VAL A 186 -20.26 -4.66 -1.43
N VAL A 187 -19.61 -4.12 -0.40
CA VAL A 187 -18.48 -4.74 0.29
C VAL A 187 -18.79 -5.01 1.77
N GLY A 188 -17.94 -5.76 2.44
CA GLY A 188 -18.12 -6.13 3.85
C GLY A 188 -18.84 -7.47 4.01
N SER A 189 -19.48 -7.69 5.16
CA SER A 189 -20.22 -8.94 5.45
C SER A 189 -21.72 -8.76 5.23
N SER A 190 -22.48 -9.84 5.04
CA SER A 190 -23.94 -9.73 4.84
C SER A 190 -24.67 -9.11 6.03
N ARG A 191 -24.08 -9.15 7.24
CA ARG A 191 -24.61 -8.50 8.44
C ARG A 191 -24.20 -7.03 8.59
N ARG A 192 -23.13 -6.62 7.91
CA ARG A 192 -22.57 -5.26 7.92
C ARG A 192 -22.11 -4.87 6.51
N PRO A 193 -23.06 -4.76 5.55
CA PRO A 193 -22.74 -4.38 4.18
C PRO A 193 -22.46 -2.88 4.08
N VAL A 194 -21.64 -2.48 3.12
CA VAL A 194 -21.38 -1.08 2.76
C VAL A 194 -21.58 -0.93 1.26
N ALA A 195 -22.34 0.07 0.85
CA ALA A 195 -22.47 0.46 -0.55
C ALA A 195 -21.40 1.51 -0.89
N VAL A 196 -20.40 1.11 -1.67
CA VAL A 196 -19.32 1.97 -2.14
C VAL A 196 -19.66 2.50 -3.53
N VAL A 197 -20.09 3.75 -3.62
CA VAL A 197 -20.45 4.42 -4.87
C VAL A 197 -19.19 4.78 -5.66
N VAL A 198 -19.20 4.46 -6.94
CA VAL A 198 -18.11 4.77 -7.89
C VAL A 198 -18.66 5.57 -9.06
N GLU A 199 -17.80 6.25 -9.82
CA GLU A 199 -18.27 7.03 -10.97
C GLU A 199 -18.64 6.10 -12.12
N ARG A 200 -17.76 5.14 -12.43
CA ARG A 200 -18.01 4.13 -13.45
C ARG A 200 -17.54 2.76 -12.98
N MET A 201 -18.32 1.76 -13.36
CA MET A 201 -17.98 0.36 -13.22
C MET A 201 -17.81 -0.18 -14.63
N LEU A 202 -16.65 -0.77 -14.92
CA LEU A 202 -16.30 -1.20 -16.26
C LEU A 202 -16.74 -2.64 -16.48
N ASP A 203 -15.88 -3.59 -16.11
CA ASP A 203 -16.10 -5.02 -16.25
C ASP A 203 -15.35 -5.80 -15.17
N GLU A 204 -15.58 -7.11 -15.16
CA GLU A 204 -14.84 -8.04 -14.31
C GLU A 204 -13.76 -8.74 -15.14
N ARG A 205 -12.52 -8.78 -14.63
CA ARG A 205 -11.38 -9.37 -15.34
C ARG A 205 -10.51 -10.22 -14.42
N GLU A 206 -9.89 -11.25 -14.97
CA GLU A 206 -8.76 -11.91 -14.34
C GLU A 206 -7.50 -11.09 -14.56
N VAL A 207 -6.83 -10.75 -13.46
CA VAL A 207 -5.61 -9.95 -13.47
C VAL A 207 -4.54 -10.58 -12.62
N VAL A 208 -3.29 -10.28 -12.96
CA VAL A 208 -2.14 -10.64 -12.15
C VAL A 208 -1.95 -9.57 -11.09
N VAL A 209 -1.91 -10.00 -9.83
CA VAL A 209 -1.62 -9.12 -8.70
C VAL A 209 -0.13 -9.16 -8.41
N LYS A 210 0.51 -7.99 -8.38
CA LYS A 210 1.88 -7.81 -7.94
C LYS A 210 1.88 -7.18 -6.54
N PRO A 211 2.67 -7.69 -5.59
CA PRO A 211 2.79 -7.06 -4.28
C PRO A 211 3.37 -5.66 -4.45
N LEU A 212 2.86 -4.70 -3.66
CA LEU A 212 3.29 -3.31 -3.71
C LEU A 212 4.65 -3.09 -3.02
N GLY A 213 5.19 -4.11 -2.37
CA GLY A 213 6.43 -4.05 -1.61
C GLY A 213 6.30 -3.33 -0.26
N PRO A 214 7.41 -3.24 0.51
CA PRO A 214 7.38 -2.87 1.92
C PRO A 214 6.94 -1.42 2.19
N LEU A 215 7.05 -0.53 1.19
CA LEU A 215 6.60 0.86 1.30
C LEU A 215 5.06 0.98 1.41
N PHE A 216 4.32 -0.03 0.97
CA PHE A 216 2.85 -0.05 0.94
C PHE A 216 2.21 -0.98 2.00
N GLU A 217 3.01 -1.73 2.77
CA GLU A 217 2.49 -2.60 3.85
C GLU A 217 1.67 -1.83 4.90
N ARG A 218 1.98 -0.54 5.09
CA ARG A 218 1.25 0.34 6.02
C ARG A 218 -0.05 0.89 5.43
N GLN A 219 -0.24 0.84 4.11
CA GLN A 219 -1.41 1.36 3.42
C GLN A 219 -2.52 0.31 3.35
N ARG A 220 -3.31 0.21 4.42
CA ARG A 220 -4.37 -0.82 4.55
C ARG A 220 -5.43 -0.77 3.43
N ARG A 221 -5.55 0.34 2.70
CA ARG A 221 -6.52 0.56 1.61
C ARG A 221 -6.22 -0.26 0.35
N TYR A 222 -4.97 -0.68 0.16
CA TYR A 222 -4.53 -1.38 -1.05
C TYR A 222 -4.02 -2.79 -0.73
N SER A 223 -4.30 -3.74 -1.61
CA SER A 223 -3.88 -5.14 -1.51
C SER A 223 -2.80 -5.51 -2.53
N GLY A 224 -2.53 -4.66 -3.52
CA GLY A 224 -1.60 -4.96 -4.60
C GLY A 224 -1.65 -3.93 -5.72
N ALA A 225 -0.78 -4.09 -6.72
CA ALA A 225 -0.93 -3.50 -8.04
C ALA A 225 -1.42 -4.57 -9.01
N ILE A 226 -2.29 -4.20 -9.95
CA ILE A 226 -2.75 -5.08 -11.01
C ILE A 226 -2.22 -4.58 -12.35
N GLN A 227 -1.85 -5.53 -13.21
CA GLN A 227 -1.50 -5.27 -14.59
C GLN A 227 -2.63 -5.75 -15.49
N LEU A 228 -3.17 -4.82 -16.28
CA LEU A 228 -4.21 -5.11 -17.26
C LEU A 228 -3.60 -5.69 -18.54
N GLY A 229 -4.44 -6.35 -19.35
CA GLY A 229 -4.02 -6.94 -20.63
C GLY A 229 -3.50 -5.93 -21.67
N ASP A 230 -3.80 -4.64 -21.51
CA ASP A 230 -3.28 -3.54 -22.33
C ASP A 230 -1.98 -2.94 -21.77
N GLY A 231 -1.43 -3.52 -20.69
CA GLY A 231 -0.21 -3.07 -20.04
C GLY A 231 -0.41 -1.94 -19.02
N ARG A 232 -1.62 -1.35 -18.91
CA ARG A 232 -1.89 -0.34 -17.89
C ARG A 232 -1.83 -0.95 -16.49
N LEU A 233 -1.38 -0.14 -15.53
CA LEU A 233 -1.35 -0.50 -14.12
C LEU A 233 -2.50 0.17 -13.37
N ALA A 234 -3.11 -0.55 -12.45
CA ALA A 234 -4.12 -0.04 -11.53
C ALA A 234 -3.85 -0.56 -10.12
N LEU A 235 -4.39 0.10 -9.09
CA LEU A 235 -4.27 -0.38 -7.71
C LEU A 235 -5.40 -1.35 -7.39
N LEU A 236 -5.05 -2.44 -6.71
CA LEU A 236 -6.02 -3.37 -6.14
C LEU A 236 -6.44 -2.86 -4.76
N LEU A 237 -7.72 -2.56 -4.59
CA LEU A 237 -8.28 -2.12 -3.33
C LEU A 237 -8.51 -3.29 -2.38
N ASN A 238 -8.42 -3.03 -1.08
CA ASN A 238 -8.74 -3.99 -0.02
C ASN A 238 -10.22 -3.81 0.41
N PRO A 239 -11.14 -4.73 0.05
CA PRO A 239 -12.57 -4.58 0.33
C PRO A 239 -12.89 -4.56 1.82
N ILE A 240 -12.11 -5.28 2.63
CA ILE A 240 -12.27 -5.31 4.08
C ILE A 240 -11.91 -3.94 4.67
N ALA A 241 -10.80 -3.36 4.21
CA ALA A 241 -10.39 -2.05 4.66
C ALA A 241 -11.39 -0.97 4.22
N LEU A 242 -11.88 -1.00 2.98
CA LEU A 242 -12.93 -0.09 2.51
C LEU A 242 -14.18 -0.16 3.41
N ALA A 243 -14.63 -1.37 3.75
CA ALA A 243 -15.75 -1.55 4.67
C ALA A 243 -15.43 -0.97 6.06
N GLN A 244 -14.23 -1.22 6.61
CA GLN A 244 -13.82 -0.68 7.91
C GLN A 244 -13.77 0.85 7.91
N PHE A 245 -13.21 1.46 6.87
CA PHE A 245 -13.17 2.92 6.73
C PHE A 245 -14.56 3.52 6.61
N ALA A 246 -15.47 2.92 5.85
CA ALA A 246 -16.84 3.41 5.76
C ALA A 246 -17.62 3.31 7.09
N HIS A 247 -17.30 2.35 7.95
CA HIS A 247 -17.92 2.23 9.27
C HIS A 247 -17.27 3.13 10.33
N GLY A 248 -15.95 3.32 10.25
CA GLY A 248 -15.12 4.04 11.22
C GLY A 248 -14.95 5.54 10.93
N ALA A 249 -14.96 5.94 9.66
CA ALA A 249 -15.06 7.34 9.29
C ALA A 249 -16.44 7.84 9.70
N ALA A 250 -16.47 8.87 10.55
CA ALA A 250 -17.60 9.78 10.59
C ALA A 250 -17.68 10.43 9.20
N VAL A 251 -18.30 9.75 8.23
CA VAL A 251 -18.60 10.34 6.93
C VAL A 251 -19.63 11.41 7.22
N ALA A 252 -19.15 12.64 7.38
CA ALA A 252 -19.99 13.80 7.52
C ALA A 252 -21.04 13.78 6.42
N ALA A 253 -22.30 14.01 6.78
CA ALA A 253 -23.35 14.35 5.83
C ALA A 253 -22.81 15.41 4.84
N PRO A 254 -23.26 15.43 3.58
CA PRO A 254 -22.84 16.46 2.63
C PRO A 254 -23.19 17.83 3.21
N THR A 255 -22.20 18.51 3.77
CA THR A 255 -22.38 19.79 4.43
C THR A 255 -22.56 20.84 3.36
N VAL A 256 -23.62 21.63 3.50
CA VAL A 256 -23.86 22.83 2.70
C VAL A 256 -22.66 23.77 2.85
N ARG A 257 -22.05 24.09 1.70
CA ARG A 257 -21.05 25.12 1.39
C ARG A 257 -20.54 25.99 2.56
N GLN A 258 -19.24 25.95 2.78
CA GLN A 258 -18.45 27.14 3.07
C GLN A 258 -17.58 27.45 1.84
N GLU A 259 -17.37 28.74 1.56
CA GLU A 259 -16.67 29.24 0.37
C GLU A 259 -15.29 28.58 0.17
N PRO A 260 -14.84 28.36 -1.08
CA PRO A 260 -13.62 27.63 -1.36
C PRO A 260 -12.41 28.38 -0.79
N GLN A 261 -11.83 27.85 0.29
CA GLN A 261 -10.44 28.14 0.59
C GLN A 261 -9.63 27.64 -0.61
N ARG A 262 -8.94 28.56 -1.28
CA ARG A 262 -8.14 28.28 -2.47
C ARG A 262 -7.09 27.23 -2.09
N ARG A 263 -7.26 25.99 -2.58
CA ARG A 263 -6.31 24.90 -2.33
C ARG A 263 -4.95 25.25 -2.93
N HIS A 264 -3.89 25.15 -2.14
CA HIS A 264 -2.54 25.42 -2.63
C HIS A 264 -2.14 24.38 -3.67
N ARG A 265 -1.51 24.86 -4.76
CA ARG A 265 -1.07 24.06 -5.91
C ARG A 265 0.39 23.71 -5.76
N LEU A 266 0.71 22.44 -5.60
CA LEU A 266 2.06 21.94 -5.40
C LEU A 266 2.54 21.19 -6.65
N LEU A 267 3.82 21.33 -6.97
CA LEU A 267 4.47 20.54 -8.01
C LEU A 267 5.43 19.54 -7.38
N VAL A 268 5.29 18.26 -7.72
CA VAL A 268 6.16 17.18 -7.24
C VAL A 268 6.98 16.62 -8.40
N THR A 269 8.29 16.70 -8.29
CA THR A 269 9.23 16.24 -9.33
C THR A 269 10.13 15.14 -8.78
N ASP A 270 10.07 13.97 -9.37
CA ASP A 270 10.91 12.81 -9.02
C ASP A 270 10.93 11.87 -10.23
N ASP A 271 12.05 11.24 -10.54
CA ASP A 271 12.19 10.35 -11.71
C ASP A 271 11.59 8.96 -11.45
N SER A 272 11.56 8.55 -10.19
CA SER A 272 10.89 7.33 -9.72
C SER A 272 9.38 7.55 -9.64
N PHE A 273 8.65 6.89 -10.54
CA PHE A 273 7.19 6.86 -10.52
C PHE A 273 6.61 6.52 -9.14
N ALA A 274 7.19 5.51 -8.46
CA ALA A 274 6.70 5.07 -7.15
C ALA A 274 6.86 6.15 -6.08
N THR A 275 8.01 6.83 -6.04
CA THR A 275 8.27 7.92 -5.08
C THR A 275 7.38 9.12 -5.37
N ARG A 276 7.26 9.48 -6.66
CA ARG A 276 6.44 10.59 -7.12
C ARG A 276 4.96 10.42 -6.76
N GLU A 277 4.39 9.24 -7.00
CA GLU A 277 3.00 8.94 -6.65
C GLU A 277 2.77 8.86 -5.14
N LEU A 278 3.75 8.38 -4.37
CA LEU A 278 3.69 8.38 -2.91
C LEU A 278 3.59 9.81 -2.37
N ILE A 279 4.46 10.71 -2.83
CA ILE A 279 4.45 12.10 -2.40
C ILE A 279 3.14 12.76 -2.86
N ARG A 280 2.72 12.55 -4.11
CA ARG A 280 1.44 13.05 -4.63
C ARG A 280 0.26 12.62 -3.76
N SER A 281 0.17 11.33 -3.43
CA SER A 281 -0.92 10.78 -2.61
C SER A 281 -0.93 11.37 -1.20
N ILE A 282 0.24 11.53 -0.57
CA ILE A 282 0.36 12.17 0.76
C ILE A 282 -0.16 13.61 0.70
N LEU A 283 0.30 14.40 -0.27
CA LEU A 283 -0.05 15.81 -0.38
C LEU A 283 -1.52 16.01 -0.78
N ALA A 284 -2.03 15.20 -1.71
CA ALA A 284 -3.44 15.22 -2.09
C ALA A 284 -4.34 14.86 -0.90
N SER A 285 -3.97 13.84 -0.11
CA SER A 285 -4.71 13.47 1.10
C SER A 285 -4.71 14.56 2.18
N ALA A 286 -3.73 15.47 2.14
CA ALA A 286 -3.65 16.62 3.03
C ALA A 286 -4.41 17.85 2.50
N GLY A 287 -5.11 17.75 1.37
CA GLY A 287 -5.97 18.80 0.81
C GLY A 287 -5.31 19.71 -0.23
N TYR A 288 -4.10 19.40 -0.68
CA TYR A 288 -3.38 20.16 -1.71
C TYR A 288 -3.80 19.74 -3.13
N ASP A 289 -3.76 20.67 -4.08
CA ASP A 289 -3.84 20.36 -5.52
C ASP A 289 -2.42 20.03 -6.00
N VAL A 290 -2.19 18.82 -6.54
CA VAL A 290 -0.82 18.34 -6.76
C VAL A 290 -0.63 17.90 -8.21
N THR A 291 0.26 18.60 -8.92
CA THR A 291 0.74 18.19 -10.23
C THR A 291 2.07 17.44 -10.06
N THR A 292 2.29 16.41 -10.86
CA THR A 292 3.56 15.66 -10.88
C THR A 292 4.37 15.93 -12.14
N ALA A 293 5.69 15.93 -12.03
CA ALA A 293 6.63 16.00 -13.15
C ALA A 293 7.64 14.85 -13.12
N VAL A 294 7.96 14.31 -14.30
CA VAL A 294 8.83 13.13 -14.42
C VAL A 294 10.32 13.45 -14.24
N ASP A 295 10.71 14.70 -14.38
CA ASP A 295 12.06 15.21 -14.19
C ASP A 295 12.08 16.74 -14.15
N GLY A 296 13.26 17.34 -14.02
CA GLY A 296 13.39 18.80 -13.94
C GLY A 296 12.97 19.54 -15.22
N LEU A 297 13.05 18.94 -16.41
CA LEU A 297 12.63 19.59 -17.64
C LEU A 297 11.09 19.67 -17.73
N ASP A 298 10.41 18.55 -17.49
CA ASP A 298 8.94 18.51 -17.41
C ASP A 298 8.41 19.43 -16.29
N ALA A 299 9.15 19.55 -15.18
CA ALA A 299 8.82 20.50 -14.13
C ALA A 299 8.89 21.96 -14.59
N LEU A 300 9.92 22.34 -15.35
CA LEU A 300 10.06 23.69 -15.90
C LEU A 300 8.93 24.02 -16.87
N ASP A 301 8.59 23.12 -17.78
CA ASP A 301 7.50 23.28 -18.74
C ASP A 301 6.16 23.52 -17.99
N LYS A 302 5.90 22.72 -16.95
CA LYS A 302 4.71 22.89 -16.10
C LYS A 302 4.72 24.20 -15.33
N LEU A 303 5.86 24.61 -14.78
CA LEU A 303 6.01 25.88 -14.05
C LEU A 303 5.84 27.11 -14.96
N GLN A 304 6.09 26.99 -16.26
CA GLN A 304 5.79 28.03 -17.24
C GLN A 304 4.29 28.05 -17.59
N ALA A 305 3.68 26.87 -17.72
CA ALA A 305 2.28 26.75 -18.12
C ALA A 305 1.28 27.19 -17.02
N ALA A 306 1.64 27.04 -15.74
CA ALA A 306 0.72 27.30 -14.64
C ALA A 306 1.42 27.81 -13.36
N PRO A 307 0.71 28.57 -12.51
CA PRO A 307 1.21 28.96 -11.20
C PRO A 307 1.13 27.79 -10.19
N TYR A 308 2.15 27.72 -9.34
CA TYR A 308 2.28 26.80 -8.22
C TYR A 308 2.75 27.58 -6.99
N ASP A 309 2.35 27.10 -5.82
CA ASP A 309 2.64 27.72 -4.52
C ASP A 309 3.87 27.09 -3.84
N LEU A 310 4.28 25.88 -4.24
CA LEU A 310 5.49 25.20 -3.74
C LEU A 310 5.92 24.07 -4.69
N VAL A 311 7.23 23.80 -4.73
CA VAL A 311 7.82 22.67 -5.46
C VAL A 311 8.50 21.70 -4.49
N VAL A 312 8.23 20.41 -4.64
CA VAL A 312 8.99 19.32 -4.01
C VAL A 312 9.78 18.62 -5.10
N SER A 313 11.11 18.63 -5.03
CA SER A 313 11.96 18.07 -6.07
C SER A 313 12.93 17.04 -5.49
N ASP A 314 13.05 15.90 -6.16
CA ASP A 314 14.23 15.06 -6.00
C ASP A 314 15.49 15.79 -6.49
N VAL A 315 16.65 15.39 -5.94
CA VAL A 315 17.95 15.80 -6.46
C VAL A 315 18.30 15.01 -7.71
N GLU A 316 18.26 13.69 -7.64
CA GLU A 316 18.82 12.80 -8.65
C GLU A 316 17.81 12.51 -9.75
N MET A 317 17.79 13.36 -10.78
CA MET A 317 16.87 13.21 -11.90
C MET A 317 17.63 13.28 -13.24
N PRO A 318 17.16 12.57 -14.29
CA PRO A 318 17.76 12.67 -15.61
C PRO A 318 17.52 14.06 -16.22
N ARG A 319 18.39 14.47 -17.16
CA ARG A 319 18.36 15.73 -17.93
C ARG A 319 18.56 16.99 -17.09
N VAL A 320 17.70 17.25 -16.10
CA VAL A 320 17.78 18.40 -15.20
C VAL A 320 17.60 17.91 -13.76
N ASP A 321 18.64 18.05 -12.94
CA ASP A 321 18.65 17.68 -11.53
C ASP A 321 17.91 18.71 -10.66
N GLY A 322 17.60 18.36 -9.40
CA GLY A 322 16.85 19.22 -8.48
C GLY A 322 17.53 20.56 -8.17
N PHE A 323 18.87 20.59 -8.15
CA PHE A 323 19.63 21.82 -7.90
C PHE A 323 19.55 22.78 -9.09
N THR A 324 19.71 22.24 -10.30
CA THR A 324 19.62 22.97 -11.56
C THR A 324 18.20 23.47 -11.78
N LEU A 325 17.19 22.64 -11.51
CA LEU A 325 15.79 23.05 -11.51
C LEU A 325 15.57 24.25 -10.58
N THR A 326 16.03 24.16 -9.32
CA THR A 326 15.89 25.25 -8.34
C THR A 326 16.56 26.54 -8.86
N SER A 327 17.79 26.46 -9.35
CA SER A 327 18.51 27.62 -9.91
C SER A 327 17.77 28.27 -11.09
N ARG A 328 17.19 27.48 -11.99
CA ARG A 328 16.42 27.98 -13.15
C ARG A 328 15.07 28.57 -12.75
N ILE A 329 14.41 28.02 -11.72
CA ILE A 329 13.20 28.64 -11.15
C ILE A 329 13.49 30.07 -10.69
N ARG A 330 14.66 30.28 -10.06
CA ARG A 330 15.08 31.60 -9.58
C ARG A 330 15.48 32.54 -10.72
N SER A 331 16.36 32.07 -11.60
CA SER A 331 17.02 32.92 -12.61
C SER A 331 16.24 33.05 -13.93
N GLU A 332 15.70 31.95 -14.46
CA GLU A 332 15.02 31.92 -15.76
C GLU A 332 13.52 32.23 -15.64
N LEU A 333 12.84 31.64 -14.64
CA LEU A 333 11.40 31.85 -14.46
C LEU A 333 11.06 33.10 -13.63
N GLY A 334 12.06 33.77 -13.04
CA GLY A 334 11.88 34.97 -12.24
C GLY A 334 11.00 34.76 -11.00
N LYS A 335 11.05 33.56 -10.38
CA LYS A 335 10.25 33.20 -9.20
C LYS A 335 11.15 33.03 -7.97
N PRO A 336 11.72 34.11 -7.40
CA PRO A 336 12.64 34.02 -6.26
C PRO A 336 11.97 33.47 -4.99
N ASP A 337 10.69 33.78 -4.80
CA ASP A 337 9.97 33.48 -3.56
C ASP A 337 9.24 32.12 -3.56
N LEU A 338 9.19 31.43 -4.72
CA LEU A 338 8.53 30.13 -4.82
C LEU A 338 9.26 29.10 -3.93
N PRO A 339 8.66 28.60 -2.84
CA PRO A 339 9.34 27.66 -1.95
C PRO A 339 9.69 26.37 -2.69
N VAL A 340 10.94 25.93 -2.57
CA VAL A 340 11.41 24.64 -3.09
C VAL A 340 11.93 23.78 -1.95
N ILE A 341 11.37 22.58 -1.82
CA ILE A 341 11.83 21.52 -0.92
C ILE A 341 12.63 20.52 -1.73
N ILE A 342 13.88 20.29 -1.34
CA ILE A 342 14.73 19.28 -1.98
C ILE A 342 14.68 17.97 -1.19
N MET A 343 14.43 16.87 -1.90
CA MET A 343 14.50 15.51 -1.38
C MET A 343 15.80 14.84 -1.85
N THR A 344 16.64 14.37 -0.92
CA THR A 344 17.97 13.80 -1.23
C THR A 344 18.12 12.37 -0.69
N SER A 345 18.75 11.48 -1.46
CA SER A 345 19.14 10.12 -1.06
C SER A 345 20.25 10.12 0.00
N LEU A 346 21.15 11.11 -0.06
CA LEU A 346 22.37 11.22 0.74
C LEU A 346 22.33 12.46 1.65
N ALA A 347 22.64 12.27 2.93
CA ALA A 347 22.76 13.32 3.94
C ALA A 347 24.18 13.92 4.00
N SER A 348 24.83 14.17 2.84
CA SER A 348 26.16 14.79 2.84
C SER A 348 26.04 16.30 3.13
N GLU A 349 26.94 16.85 3.95
CA GLU A 349 27.00 18.30 4.20
C GLU A 349 27.14 19.10 2.89
N GLN A 350 27.80 18.52 1.89
CA GLN A 350 28.03 19.14 0.59
C GLN A 350 26.73 19.36 -0.20
N HIS A 351 25.79 18.41 -0.15
CA HIS A 351 24.49 18.55 -0.81
C HIS A 351 23.62 19.60 -0.10
N ARG A 352 23.71 19.67 1.23
CA ARG A 352 22.98 20.69 2.01
C ARG A 352 23.51 22.10 1.72
N ARG A 353 24.83 22.30 1.67
CA ARG A 353 25.45 23.58 1.31
C ARG A 353 25.06 24.02 -0.09
N ARG A 354 25.21 23.14 -1.08
CA ARG A 354 24.89 23.42 -2.49
C ARG A 354 23.41 23.74 -2.69
N GLY A 355 22.55 23.08 -1.93
CA GLY A 355 21.14 23.40 -1.91
C GLY A 355 20.82 24.81 -1.38
N LEU A 356 21.44 25.20 -0.26
CA LEU A 356 21.27 26.55 0.29
C LEU A 356 21.78 27.62 -0.68
N GLU A 357 22.88 27.35 -1.39
CA GLU A 357 23.43 28.23 -2.42
C GLU A 357 22.47 28.45 -3.60
N VAL A 358 21.70 27.44 -4.00
CA VAL A 358 20.70 27.58 -5.08
C VAL A 358 19.35 28.10 -4.60
N GLY A 359 19.18 28.34 -3.29
CA GLY A 359 18.00 28.98 -2.72
C GLY A 359 16.79 28.06 -2.52
N ALA A 360 17.01 26.79 -2.19
CA ALA A 360 15.93 25.92 -1.70
C ALA A 360 15.68 26.14 -0.20
N GLN A 361 14.40 26.17 0.19
CA GLN A 361 13.94 26.57 1.51
C GLN A 361 13.95 25.43 2.53
N ALA A 362 13.93 24.16 2.10
CA ALA A 362 14.00 23.02 3.01
C ALA A 362 14.64 21.78 2.36
N TYR A 363 15.12 20.87 3.21
CA TYR A 363 15.76 19.60 2.83
C TYR A 363 15.14 18.44 3.58
N ILE A 364 14.78 17.38 2.85
CA ILE A 364 14.29 16.14 3.42
C ILE A 364 15.16 14.99 2.91
N VAL A 365 15.75 14.23 3.84
CA VAL A 365 16.52 13.03 3.49
C VAL A 365 15.53 11.88 3.21
N LYS A 366 15.57 11.30 2.02
CA LYS A 366 14.67 10.24 1.55
C LYS A 366 14.67 9.02 2.48
N SER A 367 15.83 8.62 3.02
CA SER A 367 15.94 7.50 3.97
C SER A 367 15.27 7.76 5.33
N GLN A 368 15.03 9.03 5.67
CA GLN A 368 14.33 9.47 6.89
C GLN A 368 12.94 10.03 6.57
N PHE A 369 12.41 9.73 5.39
CA PHE A 369 11.14 10.25 4.94
C PHE A 369 10.03 9.86 5.92
N ASN A 370 9.34 10.88 6.41
CA ASN A 370 8.17 10.76 7.28
C ASN A 370 7.10 11.73 6.78
N GLN A 371 5.91 11.20 6.49
CA GLN A 371 4.75 11.99 6.07
C GLN A 371 4.49 13.21 6.95
N GLY A 372 4.57 13.05 8.28
CA GLY A 372 4.35 14.15 9.22
C GLY A 372 5.37 15.28 9.04
N ASN A 373 6.63 14.94 8.82
CA ASN A 373 7.70 15.92 8.61
C ASN A 373 7.53 16.69 7.29
N LEU A 374 7.20 15.99 6.19
CA LEU A 374 6.92 16.63 4.90
C LEU A 374 5.75 17.62 5.01
N LEU A 375 4.62 17.19 5.58
CA LEU A 375 3.43 18.02 5.71
C LEU A 375 3.67 19.23 6.64
N GLN A 376 4.38 19.03 7.74
CA GLN A 376 4.74 20.13 8.64
C GLN A 376 5.64 21.16 7.95
N THR A 377 6.63 20.70 7.19
CA THR A 377 7.53 21.57 6.43
C THR A 377 6.77 22.39 5.40
N ILE A 378 5.86 21.76 4.65
CA ILE A 378 5.04 22.44 3.64
C ILE A 378 4.11 23.47 4.28
N ARG A 379 3.43 23.14 5.38
CA ARG A 379 2.58 24.08 6.13
C ARG A 379 3.36 25.30 6.61
N GLN A 380 4.56 25.08 7.15
CA GLN A 380 5.43 26.15 7.59
C GLN A 380 5.84 27.08 6.45
N LEU A 381 6.14 26.53 5.26
CA LEU A 381 6.54 27.31 4.09
C LEU A 381 5.37 28.03 3.40
N LEU A 382 4.17 27.47 3.47
CA LEU A 382 2.94 28.08 2.94
C LEU A 382 2.28 29.06 3.93
N GLY A 383 2.69 29.05 5.21
CA GLY A 383 2.13 29.90 6.25
C GLY A 383 0.73 29.49 6.72
N THR A 384 0.41 28.19 6.64
CA THR A 384 -0.92 27.60 6.93
C THR A 384 -0.94 26.68 8.12
#